data_AF-A0AAN9VB86-F1
#
_entry.id   AF-A0AAN9VB86-F1
#
_cell.length_a   1.000
_cell.length_b   1.000
_cell.length_c   1.000
_cell.angle_alpha   90.00
_cell.angle_beta   90.00
_cell.angle_gamma   90.00
#
_symmetry.space_group_name_H-M   'P 1'
#
loop_
_entity.id
_entity.type
_entity.pdbx_description
1 polymer ?
#
loop_
_entity_poly.entity_id
_entity_poly.type
_entity_poly.pdbx_seq_one_letter_code
_entity_poly.pdbx_strand_id
1 'polypeptide(L)'
;MCSANDFVISPGYVINKNNPCFVIAEIGQNHQGDIQIAKQLIDASKAAGANCVKFQKSCLTEKFNVAALNRPYTGQHSWGKTYGEHKKYLEFSTEDFKELQSYARNIGIIFSASAMDCVSVDVLHDMDVPFLKIGSGDTNNFPLLEYAATKNRPMVISTGMQDLETVRAVYTLMKKMNANFSLLHCISSYPVPVEQINLEVINLYKSEFPDIQIGYSGHELGTMVSVAAVAMGARDNVVRRESDGFAGPVCSEPIEHMGDELQRLFHVKQVAQQLYTRECKRSTEKSNTNSYVASIFRTNSSGYPVNFDRIIVERHITLDTSWKGTDHKSSLTPVEFSKMVQEIRELEKALGKPEKKRQPSELDCFMKLGKTLVAGKYLKQGIPLQKEDIKIKVADPKGCPAESLNSILGKVLIRDVEEDESIMEDNVV
;
A
#
# COMPACT_ATOMS: atom_id res chain seq x y z
N MET A 1 -23.93 -4.19 -2.25
CA MET A 1 -24.04 -4.85 -0.93
C MET A 1 -22.63 -4.96 -0.37
N CYS A 2 -22.41 -4.47 0.85
CA CYS A 2 -21.10 -4.54 1.50
C CYS A 2 -20.77 -5.99 1.87
N SER A 3 -19.52 -6.42 1.69
CA SER A 3 -19.06 -7.75 2.09
C SER A 3 -18.92 -7.83 3.62
N ALA A 4 -18.86 -9.05 4.18
CA ALA A 4 -18.67 -9.24 5.62
C ALA A 4 -17.36 -8.63 6.17
N ASN A 5 -16.40 -8.31 5.29
CA ASN A 5 -15.10 -7.72 5.63
C ASN A 5 -15.01 -6.21 5.34
N ASP A 6 -16.11 -5.57 4.92
CA ASP A 6 -16.11 -4.14 4.62
C ASP A 6 -16.11 -3.32 5.92
N PHE A 7 -15.05 -2.55 6.16
CA PHE A 7 -15.00 -1.60 7.27
C PHE A 7 -15.47 -0.22 6.78
N VAL A 8 -16.66 0.20 7.18
CA VAL A 8 -17.19 1.53 6.83
C VAL A 8 -16.68 2.53 7.87
N ILE A 9 -15.60 3.23 7.53
CA ILE A 9 -14.94 4.18 8.44
C ILE A 9 -15.69 5.52 8.54
N SER A 10 -16.38 5.91 7.47
CA SER A 10 -17.14 7.16 7.36
C SER A 10 -18.16 7.01 6.22
N PRO A 11 -19.32 7.73 6.22
CA PRO A 11 -20.25 7.70 5.09
C PRO A 11 -19.54 7.98 3.75
N GLY A 12 -19.66 7.05 2.80
CA GLY A 12 -18.99 7.13 1.50
C GLY A 12 -17.54 6.61 1.47
N TYR A 13 -16.97 6.24 2.61
CA TYR A 13 -15.62 5.68 2.73
C TYR A 13 -15.69 4.27 3.31
N VAL A 14 -15.52 3.29 2.43
CA VAL A 14 -15.46 1.87 2.80
C VAL A 14 -14.04 1.39 2.57
N ILE A 15 -13.42 0.83 3.61
CA ILE A 15 -12.10 0.20 3.53
C ILE A 15 -12.33 -1.24 3.12
N ASN A 16 -12.03 -1.53 1.85
CA ASN A 16 -12.12 -2.86 1.27
C ASN A 16 -11.25 -2.94 0.01
N LYS A 17 -11.36 -4.07 -0.70
CA LYS A 17 -10.48 -4.34 -1.83
C LYS A 17 -10.63 -3.44 -3.06
N ASN A 18 -11.72 -2.68 -3.15
CA ASN A 18 -12.09 -1.93 -4.34
C ASN A 18 -11.83 -0.42 -4.21
N ASN A 19 -11.62 0.08 -2.99
CA ASN A 19 -11.52 1.50 -2.71
C ASN A 19 -10.09 1.92 -2.39
N PRO A 20 -9.67 3.15 -2.71
CA PRO A 20 -8.33 3.64 -2.38
C PRO A 20 -7.97 3.55 -0.90
N CYS A 21 -6.67 3.35 -0.62
CA CYS A 21 -6.10 3.43 0.71
C CYS A 21 -6.53 4.74 1.38
N PHE A 22 -7.02 4.61 2.62
CA PHE A 22 -7.51 5.72 3.41
C PHE A 22 -6.37 6.30 4.24
N VAL A 23 -6.01 7.54 3.92
CA VAL A 23 -4.85 8.21 4.51
C VAL A 23 -5.30 9.19 5.60
N ILE A 24 -4.81 8.96 6.80
CA ILE A 24 -5.02 9.80 7.99
C ILE A 24 -3.78 10.67 8.20
N ALA A 25 -3.97 11.99 8.14
CA ALA A 25 -2.99 12.96 8.58
C ALA A 25 -3.17 13.20 10.09
N GLU A 26 -2.28 12.60 10.90
CA GLU A 26 -2.26 12.82 12.34
C GLU A 26 -1.64 14.18 12.64
N ILE A 27 -2.49 15.14 12.97
CA ILE A 27 -2.07 16.44 13.49
C ILE A 27 -1.63 16.28 14.94
N GLY A 28 -2.30 15.41 15.71
CA GLY A 28 -1.95 15.14 17.09
C GLY A 28 -1.90 16.43 17.90
N GLN A 29 -0.72 16.74 18.47
CA GLN A 29 -0.43 17.99 19.17
C GLN A 29 0.55 18.92 18.42
N ASN A 30 0.83 18.67 17.13
CA ASN A 30 1.74 19.51 16.31
C ASN A 30 1.21 20.93 16.07
N HIS A 31 -0.03 21.21 16.47
CA HIS A 31 -0.62 22.55 16.51
C HIS A 31 -0.07 23.42 17.66
N GLN A 32 0.66 22.84 18.61
CA GLN A 32 1.31 23.58 19.71
C GLN A 32 0.36 24.45 20.55
N GLY A 33 -0.89 23.99 20.73
CA GLY A 33 -1.93 24.77 21.43
C GLY A 33 -2.48 25.98 20.66
N ASP A 34 -2.11 26.17 19.38
CA ASP A 34 -2.57 27.28 18.55
C ASP A 34 -3.58 26.81 17.48
N ILE A 35 -4.80 27.34 17.55
CA ILE A 35 -5.90 26.99 16.64
C ILE A 35 -5.63 27.40 15.18
N GLN A 36 -4.85 28.45 14.94
CA GLN A 36 -4.49 28.89 13.60
C GLN A 36 -3.46 27.93 12.98
N ILE A 37 -2.49 27.46 13.76
CA ILE A 37 -1.58 26.40 13.32
C ILE A 37 -2.36 25.12 13.02
N ALA A 38 -3.33 24.75 13.86
CA ALA A 38 -4.21 23.61 13.59
C ALA A 38 -4.94 23.75 12.25
N LYS A 39 -5.52 24.92 11.95
CA LYS A 39 -6.17 25.18 10.64
C LYS A 39 -5.21 25.09 9.46
N GLN A 40 -4.00 25.63 9.59
CA GLN A 40 -2.96 25.51 8.55
C GLN A 40 -2.56 24.05 8.30
N LEU A 41 -2.46 23.23 9.36
CA LEU A 41 -2.20 21.80 9.23
C LEU A 41 -3.38 21.07 8.57
N ILE A 42 -4.62 21.48 8.83
CA ILE A 42 -5.81 20.97 8.14
C ILE A 42 -5.77 21.29 6.64
N ASP A 43 -5.45 22.54 6.28
CA ASP A 43 -5.31 22.96 4.88
C ASP A 43 -4.20 22.18 4.17
N ALA A 44 -3.04 22.07 4.81
CA ALA A 44 -1.90 21.30 4.30
C ALA A 44 -2.25 19.84 4.07
N SER A 45 -2.97 19.21 5.01
CA SER A 45 -3.43 17.82 4.89
C SER A 45 -4.39 17.62 3.72
N LYS A 46 -5.35 18.54 3.55
CA LYS A 46 -6.30 18.53 2.42
C LYS A 46 -5.58 18.70 1.09
N ALA A 47 -4.68 19.68 1.00
CA ALA A 47 -3.89 19.94 -0.20
C ALA A 47 -3.00 18.74 -0.59
N ALA A 48 -2.45 18.05 0.41
CA ALA A 48 -1.64 16.84 0.20
C ALA A 48 -2.47 15.59 -0.19
N GLY A 49 -3.80 15.67 -0.18
CA GLY A 49 -4.68 14.58 -0.58
C GLY A 49 -5.03 13.58 0.53
N ALA A 50 -4.88 13.97 1.80
CA ALA A 50 -5.36 13.16 2.93
C ALA A 50 -6.88 13.00 2.89
N ASN A 51 -7.37 11.85 3.38
CA ASN A 51 -8.80 11.60 3.53
C ASN A 51 -9.34 12.20 4.84
N CYS A 52 -8.52 12.16 5.89
CA CYS A 52 -8.88 12.55 7.24
C CYS A 52 -7.74 13.33 7.90
N VAL A 53 -8.09 14.35 8.68
CA VAL A 53 -7.24 14.93 9.72
C VAL A 53 -7.61 14.33 11.06
N LYS A 54 -6.62 14.05 11.90
CA LYS A 54 -6.83 13.48 13.22
C LYS A 54 -6.11 14.25 14.32
N PHE A 55 -6.80 14.47 15.43
CA PHE A 55 -6.29 15.12 16.64
C PHE A 55 -6.25 14.15 17.82
N GLN A 56 -5.80 14.62 18.99
CA GLN A 56 -5.83 13.86 20.24
C GLN A 56 -6.69 14.61 21.25
N LYS A 57 -7.65 13.93 21.87
CA LYS A 57 -8.53 14.51 22.88
C LYS A 57 -8.36 13.75 24.20
N SER A 58 -8.09 14.50 25.26
CA SER A 58 -7.96 13.94 26.60
C SER A 58 -8.66 14.78 27.67
N CYS A 59 -9.02 14.14 28.78
CA CYS A 59 -9.34 14.73 30.06
C CYS A 59 -8.19 14.40 31.01
N LEU A 60 -7.39 15.41 31.34
CA LEU A 60 -6.10 15.19 32.02
C LEU A 60 -6.24 14.50 33.39
N THR A 61 -7.31 14.78 34.12
CA THR A 61 -7.56 14.18 35.45
C THR A 61 -8.03 12.74 35.38
N GLU A 62 -8.67 12.34 34.28
CA GLU A 62 -9.06 10.94 34.03
C GLU A 62 -7.86 10.12 33.54
N LYS A 63 -7.04 10.74 32.68
CA LYS A 63 -5.92 10.06 32.03
C LYS A 63 -4.69 9.92 32.94
N PHE A 64 -4.42 10.92 33.78
CA PHE A 64 -3.18 10.99 34.55
C PHE A 64 -3.47 11.12 36.04
N ASN A 65 -2.75 10.35 36.86
CA ASN A 65 -2.74 10.58 38.29
C ASN A 65 -1.99 11.87 38.64
N VAL A 66 -2.19 12.36 39.87
CA VAL A 66 -1.59 13.59 40.39
C VAL A 66 -0.06 13.59 40.28
N ALA A 67 0.58 12.44 40.57
CA ALA A 67 2.03 12.32 40.49
C ALA A 67 2.56 12.49 39.05
N ALA A 68 1.89 11.92 38.05
CA ALA A 68 2.24 12.06 36.65
C ALA A 68 2.05 13.50 36.16
N LEU A 69 0.97 14.17 36.58
CA LEU A 69 0.73 15.59 36.26
C LEU A 69 1.78 16.50 36.90
N ASN A 70 2.24 16.20 38.12
CA ASN A 70 3.26 16.98 38.82
C ASN A 70 4.69 16.62 38.43
N ARG A 71 4.90 15.59 37.61
CA ARG A 71 6.24 15.16 37.17
C ARG A 71 6.96 16.32 36.49
N PRO A 72 8.19 16.68 36.92
CA PRO A 72 8.98 17.72 36.24
C PRO A 72 9.15 17.41 34.76
N TYR A 73 8.91 18.40 33.92
CA TYR A 73 9.07 18.31 32.47
C TYR A 73 9.63 19.63 31.97
N THR A 74 10.94 19.75 31.90
CA THR A 74 11.65 21.04 31.70
C THR A 74 12.57 21.03 30.47
N GLY A 75 12.47 20.00 29.63
CA GLY A 75 13.24 19.92 28.38
C GLY A 75 12.78 20.95 27.34
N GLN A 76 13.53 21.06 26.23
CA GLN A 76 13.28 22.02 25.15
C GLN A 76 11.86 21.93 24.54
N HIS A 77 11.21 20.77 24.64
CA HIS A 77 9.86 20.52 24.13
C HIS A 77 8.75 20.85 25.13
N SER A 78 9.07 21.35 26.33
CA SER A 78 8.08 21.60 27.37
C SER A 78 7.41 22.97 27.25
N TRP A 79 6.08 23.02 27.40
CA TRP A 79 5.31 24.27 27.52
C TRP A 79 4.93 24.60 28.97
N GLY A 80 5.54 23.92 29.94
CA GLY A 80 5.33 24.16 31.37
C GLY A 80 6.50 23.65 32.21
N LYS A 81 6.37 23.73 33.53
CA LYS A 81 7.34 23.17 34.48
C LYS A 81 7.09 21.69 34.76
N THR A 82 5.84 21.28 34.64
CA THR A 82 5.40 19.90 34.87
C THR A 82 4.78 19.31 33.61
N TYR A 83 4.67 17.97 33.58
CA TYR A 83 4.03 17.28 32.46
C TYR A 83 2.55 17.66 32.33
N GLY A 84 1.88 17.90 33.46
CA GLY A 84 0.50 18.38 33.48
C GLY A 84 0.34 19.78 32.90
N GLU A 85 1.23 20.72 33.24
CA GLU A 85 1.23 22.06 32.63
C GLU A 85 1.49 22.00 31.12
N HIS A 86 2.45 21.18 30.69
CA HIS A 86 2.72 20.94 29.27
C HIS A 86 1.48 20.36 28.55
N LYS A 87 0.82 19.35 29.12
CA LYS A 87 -0.38 18.76 28.50
C LYS A 87 -1.56 19.71 28.50
N LYS A 88 -1.76 20.49 29.57
CA LYS A 88 -2.81 21.51 29.65
C LYS A 88 -2.64 22.61 28.60
N TYR A 89 -1.41 23.02 28.33
CA TYR A 89 -1.12 24.02 27.29
C TYR A 89 -1.52 23.53 25.88
N LEU A 90 -1.36 22.22 25.62
CA LEU A 90 -1.64 21.62 24.32
C LEU A 90 -3.08 21.12 24.17
N GLU A 91 -3.86 21.03 25.23
CA GLU A 91 -5.20 20.47 25.19
C GLU A 91 -6.20 21.54 24.73
N PHE A 92 -6.80 21.34 23.58
CA PHE A 92 -7.89 22.18 23.08
C PHE A 92 -9.19 21.92 23.84
N SER A 93 -10.00 22.97 23.99
CA SER A 93 -11.34 22.85 24.54
C SER A 93 -12.30 22.12 23.59
N THR A 94 -13.46 21.71 24.08
CA THR A 94 -14.52 21.14 23.23
C THR A 94 -14.98 22.15 22.18
N GLU A 95 -15.01 23.44 22.51
CA GLU A 95 -15.38 24.52 21.61
C GLU A 95 -14.35 24.68 20.47
N ASP A 96 -13.05 24.64 20.79
CA ASP A 96 -11.98 24.65 19.78
C ASP A 96 -12.09 23.44 18.84
N PHE A 97 -12.37 22.25 19.40
CA PHE A 97 -12.59 21.03 18.62
C PHE A 97 -13.79 21.15 17.67
N LYS A 98 -14.90 21.75 18.12
CA LYS A 98 -16.08 22.03 17.27
C LYS A 98 -15.77 23.05 16.18
N GLU A 99 -14.97 24.07 16.47
CA GLU A 99 -14.50 25.03 15.49
C GLU A 99 -13.63 24.35 14.42
N LEU A 100 -12.66 23.54 14.83
CA LEU A 100 -11.78 22.79 13.92
C LEU A 100 -12.54 21.75 13.09
N GLN A 101 -13.52 21.04 13.68
CA GLN A 101 -14.39 20.13 12.94
C GLN A 101 -15.21 20.88 11.88
N SER A 102 -15.77 22.03 12.24
CA SER A 102 -16.55 22.86 11.31
C SER A 102 -15.67 23.39 10.18
N TYR A 103 -14.44 23.81 10.49
CA TYR A 103 -13.44 24.22 9.51
C TYR A 103 -13.10 23.09 8.52
N ALA A 104 -12.76 21.89 9.04
CA ALA A 104 -12.48 20.71 8.24
C ALA A 104 -13.66 20.33 7.33
N ARG A 105 -14.89 20.38 7.86
CA ARG A 105 -16.12 20.13 7.09
C ARG A 105 -16.29 21.12 5.95
N ASN A 106 -16.05 22.41 6.19
CA ASN A 106 -16.20 23.46 5.18
C ASN A 106 -15.24 23.30 4.00
N ILE A 107 -14.01 22.81 4.23
CA ILE A 107 -13.03 22.54 3.17
C ILE A 107 -13.11 21.10 2.62
N GLY A 108 -14.05 20.29 3.13
CA GLY A 108 -14.31 18.93 2.66
C GLY A 108 -13.22 17.92 3.00
N ILE A 109 -12.71 17.93 4.23
CA ILE A 109 -11.86 16.86 4.78
C ILE A 109 -12.50 16.24 6.03
N ILE A 110 -12.35 14.93 6.21
CA ILE A 110 -12.88 14.25 7.39
C ILE A 110 -12.10 14.70 8.63
N PHE A 111 -12.82 14.94 9.73
CA PHE A 111 -12.25 15.21 11.04
C PHE A 111 -12.55 14.05 11.99
N SER A 112 -11.53 13.59 12.72
CA SER A 112 -11.67 12.66 13.83
C SER A 112 -10.59 12.93 14.89
N ALA A 113 -10.60 12.18 15.99
CA ALA A 113 -9.57 12.23 17.01
C ALA A 113 -9.38 10.91 17.75
N SER A 114 -8.22 10.76 18.38
CA SER A 114 -7.95 9.74 19.38
C SER A 114 -8.66 10.07 20.69
N ALA A 115 -9.51 9.18 21.18
CA ALA A 115 -10.12 9.28 22.51
C ALA A 115 -9.20 8.61 23.53
N MET A 116 -8.72 9.36 24.52
CA MET A 116 -7.72 8.85 25.49
C MET A 116 -8.27 8.58 26.89
N ASP A 117 -9.59 8.68 27.05
CA ASP A 117 -10.36 8.45 28.28
C ASP A 117 -11.86 8.49 27.94
N CYS A 118 -12.71 8.03 28.87
CA CYS A 118 -14.15 7.94 28.67
C CYS A 118 -14.82 9.31 28.45
N VAL A 119 -14.35 10.37 29.12
CA VAL A 119 -14.87 11.74 28.93
C VAL A 119 -14.61 12.20 27.48
N SER A 120 -13.43 11.89 26.95
CA SER A 120 -13.07 12.21 25.57
C SER A 120 -13.83 11.34 24.55
N VAL A 121 -14.19 10.10 24.89
CA VAL A 121 -15.11 9.29 24.09
C VAL A 121 -16.47 9.97 23.97
N ASP A 122 -17.03 10.48 25.08
CA ASP A 122 -18.32 11.18 25.07
C ASP A 122 -18.26 12.46 24.23
N VAL A 123 -17.24 13.31 24.46
CA VAL A 123 -17.06 14.54 23.68
C VAL A 123 -17.02 14.24 22.18
N LEU A 124 -16.24 13.25 21.75
CA LEU A 124 -16.12 12.92 20.33
C LEU A 124 -17.39 12.27 19.77
N HIS A 125 -18.09 11.45 20.57
CA HIS A 125 -19.36 10.87 20.19
C HIS A 125 -20.44 11.94 19.96
N ASP A 126 -20.53 12.91 20.88
CA ASP A 126 -21.48 14.03 20.82
C ASP A 126 -21.16 15.00 19.67
N MET A 127 -19.89 15.12 19.31
CA MET A 127 -19.45 15.83 18.10
C MET A 127 -19.76 15.09 16.80
N ASP A 128 -20.28 13.87 16.86
CA ASP A 128 -20.58 13.04 15.70
C ASP A 128 -19.37 12.78 14.79
N VAL A 129 -18.21 12.47 15.39
CA VAL A 129 -17.06 12.02 14.59
C VAL A 129 -17.37 10.68 13.90
N PRO A 130 -16.89 10.46 12.66
CA PRO A 130 -17.28 9.28 11.89
C PRO A 130 -16.70 7.97 12.45
N PHE A 131 -15.58 8.04 13.15
CA PHE A 131 -14.97 6.90 13.84
C PHE A 131 -14.21 7.38 15.08
N LEU A 132 -14.00 6.49 16.05
CA LEU A 132 -13.13 6.72 17.20
C LEU A 132 -11.77 6.07 16.95
N LYS A 133 -10.69 6.82 17.12
CA LYS A 133 -9.34 6.25 17.18
C LYS A 133 -9.00 5.90 18.63
N ILE A 134 -8.44 4.71 18.84
CA ILE A 134 -7.78 4.35 20.10
C ILE A 134 -6.27 4.29 19.85
N GLY A 135 -5.52 5.06 20.62
CA GLY A 135 -4.05 5.12 20.52
C GLY A 135 -3.40 3.92 21.21
N SER A 136 -2.17 3.59 20.78
CA SER A 136 -1.38 2.46 21.29
C SER A 136 -1.21 2.42 22.82
N GLY A 137 -1.23 3.59 23.48
CA GLY A 137 -1.13 3.70 24.95
C GLY A 137 -2.39 3.26 25.70
N ASP A 138 -3.51 3.14 25.00
CA ASP A 138 -4.83 2.82 25.56
C ASP A 138 -5.36 1.47 25.05
N THR A 139 -4.57 0.76 24.22
CA THR A 139 -4.99 -0.50 23.58
C THR A 139 -5.25 -1.63 24.57
N ASN A 140 -4.51 -1.68 25.68
CA ASN A 140 -4.74 -2.65 26.76
C ASN A 140 -5.70 -2.11 27.84
N ASN A 141 -6.29 -0.94 27.65
CA ASN A 141 -7.30 -0.38 28.55
C ASN A 141 -8.68 -0.95 28.18
N PHE A 142 -8.90 -2.22 28.52
CA PHE A 142 -10.14 -2.93 28.19
C PHE A 142 -11.42 -2.20 28.65
N PRO A 143 -11.51 -1.61 29.86
CA PRO A 143 -12.69 -0.83 30.25
C PRO A 143 -12.99 0.36 29.32
N LEU A 144 -11.95 1.05 28.84
CA LEU A 144 -12.12 2.13 27.86
C LEU A 144 -12.60 1.59 26.51
N LEU A 145 -12.05 0.46 26.05
CA LEU A 145 -12.49 -0.19 24.80
C LEU A 145 -13.96 -0.63 24.89
N GLU A 146 -14.35 -1.25 26.01
CA GLU A 146 -15.74 -1.63 26.28
C GLU A 146 -16.66 -0.41 26.23
N TYR A 147 -16.28 0.66 26.93
CA TYR A 147 -17.04 1.90 26.95
C TYR A 147 -17.17 2.54 25.57
N ALA A 148 -16.08 2.66 24.82
CA ALA A 148 -16.08 3.19 23.46
C ALA A 148 -16.92 2.35 22.51
N ALA A 149 -16.90 1.02 22.65
CA ALA A 149 -17.71 0.12 21.82
C ALA A 149 -19.22 0.33 22.01
N THR A 150 -19.68 0.72 23.21
CA THR A 150 -21.11 1.02 23.47
C THR A 150 -21.67 2.16 22.61
N LYS A 151 -20.78 3.02 22.07
CA LYS A 151 -21.16 4.16 21.23
C LYS A 151 -21.54 3.75 19.80
N ASN A 152 -21.36 2.47 19.43
CA ASN A 152 -21.68 1.91 18.11
C ASN A 152 -21.06 2.70 16.94
N ARG A 153 -19.89 3.30 17.15
CA ARG A 153 -19.13 3.98 16.10
C ARG A 153 -18.02 3.06 15.57
N PRO A 154 -17.63 3.18 14.29
CA PRO A 154 -16.45 2.50 13.78
C PRO A 154 -15.22 2.81 14.66
N MET A 155 -14.36 1.83 14.88
CA MET A 155 -13.15 2.00 15.71
C MET A 155 -11.87 1.67 14.93
N VAL A 156 -10.84 2.49 15.12
CA VAL A 156 -9.50 2.29 14.55
C VAL A 156 -8.50 2.20 15.70
N ILE A 157 -7.95 1.01 15.96
CA ILE A 157 -7.16 0.74 17.16
C ILE A 157 -5.70 0.47 16.77
N SER A 158 -4.75 1.25 17.28
CA SER A 158 -3.32 0.99 17.03
C SER A 158 -2.79 -0.03 18.04
N THR A 159 -1.79 -0.83 17.68
CA THR A 159 -1.31 -1.93 18.53
C THR A 159 0.12 -1.77 19.03
N GLY A 160 0.67 -0.55 18.98
CA GLY A 160 2.03 -0.31 19.46
C GLY A 160 2.17 -0.56 20.96
N MET A 161 3.37 -0.99 21.40
CA MET A 161 3.66 -1.39 22.79
C MET A 161 2.94 -2.66 23.27
N GLN A 162 2.12 -3.30 22.42
CA GLN A 162 1.37 -4.51 22.79
C GLN A 162 2.02 -5.75 22.20
N ASP A 163 1.91 -6.86 22.92
CA ASP A 163 2.20 -8.20 22.39
C ASP A 163 1.00 -8.79 21.64
N LEU A 164 1.22 -9.91 20.96
CA LEU A 164 0.18 -10.57 20.16
C LEU A 164 -0.98 -11.09 21.03
N GLU A 165 -0.71 -11.52 22.27
CA GLU A 165 -1.76 -12.01 23.19
C GLU A 165 -2.73 -10.90 23.56
N THR A 166 -2.22 -9.71 23.90
CA THR A 166 -3.03 -8.53 24.16
C THR A 166 -3.86 -8.15 22.93
N VAL A 167 -3.26 -8.20 21.73
CA VAL A 167 -3.99 -7.90 20.49
C VAL A 167 -5.10 -8.92 20.21
N ARG A 168 -4.88 -10.22 20.49
CA ARG A 168 -5.92 -11.26 20.41
C ARG A 168 -7.05 -11.03 21.40
N ALA A 169 -6.74 -10.58 22.62
CA ALA A 169 -7.74 -10.24 23.62
C ALA A 169 -8.59 -9.03 23.17
N VAL A 170 -7.96 -7.99 22.61
CA VAL A 170 -8.66 -6.83 22.03
C VAL A 170 -9.56 -7.26 20.87
N TYR A 171 -9.05 -8.07 19.94
CA TYR A 171 -9.85 -8.62 18.84
C TYR A 171 -11.09 -9.35 19.37
N THR A 172 -10.91 -10.25 20.34
CA THR A 172 -12.00 -11.04 20.93
C THR A 172 -13.06 -10.15 21.59
N LEU A 173 -12.62 -9.13 22.34
CA LEU A 173 -13.50 -8.17 22.98
C LEU A 173 -14.32 -7.39 21.94
N MET A 174 -13.63 -6.83 20.95
CA MET A 174 -14.26 -6.00 19.93
C MET A 174 -15.24 -6.81 19.07
N LYS A 175 -14.90 -8.03 18.67
CA LYS A 175 -15.82 -8.93 17.95
C LYS A 175 -17.12 -9.19 18.72
N LYS A 176 -17.07 -9.24 20.05
CA LYS A 176 -18.25 -9.42 20.91
C LYS A 176 -19.11 -8.16 21.01
N MET A 177 -18.49 -6.98 21.04
CA MET A 177 -19.19 -5.73 21.38
C MET A 177 -19.49 -4.84 20.18
N ASN A 178 -18.53 -4.67 19.28
CA ASN A 178 -18.62 -3.83 18.10
C ASN A 178 -17.70 -4.39 17.00
N ALA A 179 -18.29 -5.18 16.11
CA ALA A 179 -17.55 -5.84 15.02
C ALA A 179 -17.03 -4.87 13.93
N ASN A 180 -17.42 -3.59 13.96
CA ASN A 180 -16.95 -2.59 13.00
C ASN A 180 -15.67 -1.91 13.53
N PHE A 181 -14.54 -2.62 13.46
CA PHE A 181 -13.24 -2.11 13.89
C PHE A 181 -12.10 -2.54 12.96
N SER A 182 -10.97 -1.85 13.08
CA SER A 182 -9.71 -2.16 12.40
C SER A 182 -8.54 -2.11 13.37
N LEU A 183 -7.48 -2.87 13.06
CA LEU A 183 -6.23 -2.87 13.82
C LEU A 183 -5.10 -2.28 12.98
N LEU A 184 -4.34 -1.35 13.55
CA LEU A 184 -3.17 -0.77 12.90
C LEU A 184 -1.89 -1.30 13.55
N HIS A 185 -1.04 -1.95 12.76
CA HIS A 185 0.34 -2.22 13.15
C HIS A 185 1.06 -0.89 13.41
N CYS A 186 1.79 -0.82 14.52
CA CYS A 186 2.37 0.41 15.01
C CYS A 186 3.56 0.10 15.93
N ILE A 187 4.61 0.92 15.87
CA ILE A 187 5.66 0.93 16.90
C ILE A 187 5.70 2.35 17.49
N SER A 188 5.48 2.46 18.80
CA SER A 188 5.34 3.75 19.49
C SER A 188 6.71 4.33 19.89
N SER A 189 7.53 4.67 18.90
CA SER A 189 8.81 5.39 19.05
C SER A 189 8.92 6.48 18.00
N TYR A 190 9.40 7.67 18.38
CA TYR A 190 9.24 8.91 17.61
C TYR A 190 10.60 9.61 17.42
N PRO A 191 11.38 9.33 16.35
CA PRO A 191 11.09 8.38 15.28
C PRO A 191 11.47 6.93 15.62
N VAL A 192 10.83 5.98 14.95
CA VAL A 192 11.18 4.56 15.05
C VAL A 192 12.39 4.24 14.15
N PRO A 193 13.42 3.52 14.64
CA PRO A 193 14.47 2.99 13.78
C PRO A 193 13.90 2.00 12.76
N VAL A 194 14.40 2.03 11.52
CA VAL A 194 13.82 1.28 10.39
C VAL A 194 13.84 -0.24 10.64
N GLU A 195 14.92 -0.73 11.24
CA GLU A 195 15.11 -2.12 11.62
C GLU A 195 14.13 -2.62 12.70
N GLN A 196 13.45 -1.71 13.41
CA GLN A 196 12.45 -2.05 14.45
C GLN A 196 11.00 -1.97 13.96
N ILE A 197 10.77 -1.53 12.73
CA ILE A 197 9.40 -1.32 12.21
C ILE A 197 8.62 -2.63 12.11
N ASN A 198 9.30 -3.72 11.70
CA ASN A 198 8.73 -5.06 11.61
C ASN A 198 7.43 -5.14 10.80
N LEU A 199 7.45 -4.74 9.52
CA LEU A 199 6.25 -4.74 8.66
C LEU A 199 5.62 -6.12 8.42
N GLU A 200 6.36 -7.22 8.62
CA GLU A 200 5.82 -8.59 8.52
C GLU A 200 4.70 -8.87 9.55
N VAL A 201 4.58 -8.07 10.60
CA VAL A 201 3.43 -8.11 11.51
C VAL A 201 2.11 -7.85 10.78
N ILE A 202 2.11 -7.09 9.67
CA ILE A 202 0.92 -6.90 8.85
C ILE A 202 0.44 -8.24 8.28
N ASN A 203 1.35 -9.06 7.74
CA ASN A 203 1.00 -10.39 7.20
C ASN A 203 0.50 -11.32 8.31
N LEU A 204 1.16 -11.29 9.47
CA LEU A 204 0.73 -12.01 10.67
C LEU A 204 -0.69 -11.62 11.06
N TYR A 205 -0.99 -10.33 11.21
CA TYR A 205 -2.32 -9.83 11.55
C TYR A 205 -3.37 -10.23 10.51
N LYS A 206 -3.05 -10.16 9.22
CA LYS A 206 -3.97 -10.62 8.17
C LYS A 206 -4.28 -12.11 8.27
N SER A 207 -3.34 -12.93 8.74
CA SER A 207 -3.56 -14.37 8.95
C SER A 207 -4.34 -14.68 10.24
N GLU A 208 -4.05 -13.94 11.32
CA GLU A 208 -4.65 -14.13 12.64
C GLU A 208 -6.06 -13.54 12.73
N PHE A 209 -6.32 -12.44 12.03
CA PHE A 209 -7.57 -11.68 12.08
C PHE A 209 -8.15 -11.44 10.66
N PRO A 210 -8.51 -12.52 9.93
CA PRO A 210 -8.82 -12.46 8.48
C PRO A 210 -10.15 -11.75 8.14
N ASP A 211 -10.97 -11.43 9.13
CA ASP A 211 -12.31 -10.86 8.98
C ASP A 211 -12.38 -9.38 9.36
N ILE A 212 -11.25 -8.75 9.65
CA ILE A 212 -11.16 -7.31 9.93
C ILE A 212 -10.11 -6.63 9.03
N GLN A 213 -10.22 -5.31 8.91
CA GLN A 213 -9.23 -4.53 8.19
C GLN A 213 -7.97 -4.32 9.03
N ILE A 214 -6.82 -4.59 8.42
CA ILE A 214 -5.50 -4.35 9.00
C ILE A 214 -4.89 -3.14 8.32
N GLY A 215 -4.32 -2.22 9.10
CA GLY A 215 -3.61 -1.05 8.57
C GLY A 215 -2.30 -0.78 9.26
N TYR A 216 -1.78 0.43 9.06
CA TYR A 216 -0.48 0.85 9.53
C TYR A 216 -0.51 2.26 10.11
N SER A 217 0.11 2.45 11.28
CA SER A 217 0.33 3.74 11.92
C SER A 217 1.83 3.93 12.10
N GLY A 218 2.40 4.83 11.31
CA GLY A 218 3.85 4.97 11.18
C GLY A 218 4.43 6.12 12.00
N HIS A 219 5.63 5.88 12.55
CA HIS A 219 6.48 6.89 13.23
C HIS A 219 7.93 6.85 12.74
N GLU A 220 8.20 6.18 11.63
CA GLU A 220 9.48 6.20 10.91
C GLU A 220 9.79 7.56 10.27
N LEU A 221 11.00 7.70 9.73
CA LEU A 221 11.37 8.84 8.87
C LEU A 221 11.13 8.50 7.38
N GLY A 222 10.72 9.51 6.61
CA GLY A 222 10.44 9.37 5.18
C GLY A 222 9.13 8.62 4.87
N THR A 223 8.93 8.29 3.59
CA THR A 223 7.64 7.80 3.07
C THR A 223 7.66 6.32 2.69
N MET A 224 8.84 5.78 2.36
CA MET A 224 9.02 4.45 1.76
C MET A 224 8.37 3.33 2.58
N VAL A 225 8.50 3.35 3.91
CA VAL A 225 7.95 2.30 4.76
C VAL A 225 6.43 2.33 4.75
N SER A 226 5.82 3.50 4.86
CA SER A 226 4.37 3.65 4.76
C SER A 226 3.83 3.13 3.42
N VAL A 227 4.53 3.41 2.31
CA VAL A 227 4.19 2.87 0.99
C VAL A 227 4.35 1.35 0.95
N ALA A 228 5.43 0.81 1.53
CA ALA A 228 5.64 -0.63 1.64
C ALA A 228 4.56 -1.31 2.50
N ALA A 229 4.12 -0.67 3.58
CA ALA A 229 3.02 -1.15 4.42
C ALA A 229 1.71 -1.26 3.62
N VAL A 230 1.41 -0.27 2.76
CA VAL A 230 0.28 -0.37 1.81
C VAL A 230 0.46 -1.55 0.87
N ALA A 231 1.66 -1.73 0.31
CA ALA A 231 1.92 -2.84 -0.61
C ALA A 231 1.75 -4.22 0.06
N MET A 232 2.14 -4.35 1.33
CA MET A 232 1.98 -5.58 2.12
C MET A 232 0.52 -5.80 2.50
N GLY A 233 -0.17 -4.76 2.96
CA GLY A 233 -1.59 -4.79 3.27
C GLY A 233 -2.48 -5.14 2.06
N ALA A 234 -2.10 -4.64 0.87
CA ALA A 234 -2.77 -4.86 -0.41
C ALA A 234 -2.68 -6.29 -0.95
N ARG A 235 -1.77 -7.13 -0.45
CA ARG A 235 -1.66 -8.51 -0.92
C ARG A 235 -2.74 -9.36 -0.28
N ASP A 236 -3.64 -9.94 -1.06
CA ASP A 236 -4.45 -11.06 -0.57
C ASP A 236 -3.48 -12.14 -0.08
N ASN A 237 -3.63 -12.56 1.18
CA ASN A 237 -2.99 -13.78 1.64
C ASN A 237 -3.66 -14.92 0.88
N VAL A 238 -3.14 -15.27 -0.30
CA VAL A 238 -3.35 -16.59 -0.86
C VAL A 238 -2.74 -17.52 0.19
N VAL A 239 -3.59 -18.06 1.05
CA VAL A 239 -3.24 -19.15 1.95
C VAL A 239 -2.51 -20.15 1.07
N ARG A 240 -1.21 -20.32 1.29
CA ARG A 240 -0.49 -21.48 0.80
C ARG A 240 -1.18 -22.66 1.48
N ARG A 241 -2.20 -23.23 0.84
CA ARG A 241 -2.61 -24.57 1.15
C ARG A 241 -1.40 -25.42 0.77
N GLU A 242 -0.69 -25.93 1.75
CA GLU A 242 0.21 -27.05 1.56
C GLU A 242 -0.64 -28.24 1.13
N SER A 243 -0.93 -28.30 -0.17
CA SER A 243 -1.45 -29.45 -0.85
C SER A 243 -1.20 -29.20 -2.34
N ASP A 244 -0.01 -29.61 -2.78
CA ASP A 244 0.16 -30.51 -3.93
C ASP A 244 1.66 -30.68 -4.15
N GLY A 245 2.11 -31.92 -3.95
CA GLY A 245 3.50 -32.30 -4.09
C GLY A 245 4.01 -32.04 -5.49
N PHE A 246 5.01 -31.17 -5.59
CA PHE A 246 6.00 -31.22 -6.66
C PHE A 246 7.38 -31.16 -6.01
N ALA A 247 7.84 -32.31 -5.52
CA ALA A 247 9.24 -32.52 -5.19
C ALA A 247 10.03 -32.64 -6.50
N GLY A 248 10.45 -31.51 -7.06
CA GLY A 248 11.54 -31.49 -8.03
C GLY A 248 12.87 -31.67 -7.29
N PRO A 249 13.87 -32.38 -7.84
CA PRO A 249 15.13 -32.60 -7.16
C PRO A 249 15.87 -31.27 -6.98
N VAL A 250 16.13 -30.92 -5.72
CA VAL A 250 17.03 -29.83 -5.36
C VAL A 250 18.46 -30.34 -5.55
N CYS A 251 19.13 -29.88 -6.61
CA CYS A 251 20.58 -30.01 -6.73
C CYS A 251 21.22 -29.10 -5.68
N SER A 252 21.80 -29.71 -4.65
CA SER A 252 22.65 -29.04 -3.67
C SER A 252 24.10 -29.04 -4.17
N GLU A 253 24.59 -27.89 -4.61
CA GLU A 253 26.02 -27.59 -4.60
C GLU A 253 26.26 -26.23 -3.91
N PRO A 254 27.29 -26.11 -3.06
CA PRO A 254 27.58 -24.88 -2.33
C PRO A 254 28.31 -23.88 -3.23
N ILE A 255 27.81 -22.64 -3.28
CA ILE A 255 28.53 -21.50 -3.88
C ILE A 255 29.31 -20.81 -2.76
N GLU A 256 30.62 -21.02 -2.74
CA GLU A 256 31.58 -20.14 -2.06
C GLU A 256 32.02 -19.00 -2.99
N HIS A 257 32.30 -17.84 -2.40
CA HIS A 257 32.87 -16.60 -2.95
C HIS A 257 31.91 -15.56 -3.57
N MET A 258 31.53 -14.57 -2.74
CA MET A 258 31.17 -13.22 -3.16
C MET A 258 32.24 -12.24 -2.67
N GLY A 259 33.17 -11.90 -3.56
CA GLY A 259 34.03 -10.73 -3.48
C GLY A 259 34.07 -10.10 -4.88
N ASP A 260 33.85 -8.79 -4.95
CA ASP A 260 33.91 -7.93 -6.15
C ASP A 260 32.74 -7.96 -7.15
N GLU A 261 31.58 -7.42 -6.75
CA GLU A 261 30.56 -6.94 -7.70
C GLU A 261 29.97 -5.55 -7.35
N LEU A 262 30.66 -4.74 -6.56
CA LEU A 262 30.22 -3.39 -6.18
C LEU A 262 30.80 -2.25 -7.05
N GLN A 263 31.69 -2.54 -8.01
CA GLN A 263 32.29 -1.52 -8.88
C GLN A 263 31.65 -1.38 -10.28
N ARG A 264 30.71 -2.25 -10.67
CA ARG A 264 30.05 -2.17 -11.99
C ARG A 264 28.75 -1.36 -12.01
N LEU A 265 28.18 -1.01 -10.85
CA LEU A 265 26.92 -0.25 -10.77
C LEU A 265 27.05 1.27 -11.03
N PHE A 266 28.26 1.81 -11.15
CA PHE A 266 28.46 3.26 -11.34
C PHE A 266 28.50 3.72 -12.81
N HIS A 267 28.60 2.82 -13.80
CA HIS A 267 28.72 3.23 -15.22
C HIS A 267 27.38 3.22 -15.99
N VAL A 268 26.33 2.58 -15.45
CA VAL A 268 25.03 2.45 -16.14
C VAL A 268 24.16 3.71 -16.00
N LYS A 269 24.42 4.57 -15.01
CA LYS A 269 23.59 5.77 -14.75
C LYS A 269 23.82 6.94 -15.72
N GLN A 270 24.95 7.00 -16.45
CA GLN A 270 25.22 8.13 -17.37
C GLN A 270 24.70 7.92 -18.80
N VAL A 271 24.43 6.68 -19.22
CA VAL A 271 23.96 6.40 -20.59
C VAL A 271 22.44 6.55 -20.73
N ALA A 272 21.69 6.27 -19.66
CA ALA A 272 20.22 6.32 -19.70
C ALA A 272 19.64 7.74 -19.89
N GLN A 273 20.39 8.79 -19.56
CA GLN A 273 19.90 10.17 -19.62
C GLN A 273 20.09 10.84 -20.99
N GLN A 274 20.90 10.26 -21.90
CA GLN A 274 21.12 10.82 -23.24
C GLN A 274 20.17 10.26 -24.32
N LEU A 275 19.52 9.11 -24.08
CA LEU A 275 18.64 8.48 -25.06
C LEU A 275 17.20 9.03 -25.05
N TYR A 276 16.75 9.61 -23.94
CA TYR A 276 15.37 10.10 -23.79
C TYR A 276 15.05 11.34 -24.65
N THR A 277 16.06 12.08 -25.11
CA THR A 277 15.85 13.35 -25.85
C THR A 277 15.80 13.17 -27.37
N ARG A 278 16.00 11.96 -27.92
CA ARG A 278 16.07 11.74 -29.38
C ARG A 278 14.81 11.13 -30.02
N GLU A 279 13.90 10.55 -29.26
CA GLU A 279 12.73 9.83 -29.83
C GLU A 279 11.46 10.67 -29.99
N CYS A 280 11.43 11.94 -29.56
CA CYS A 280 10.25 12.81 -29.71
C CYS A 280 10.06 13.43 -31.11
N LYS A 281 10.80 13.00 -32.14
CA LYS A 281 10.64 13.50 -33.52
C LYS A 281 10.82 12.38 -34.55
N ARG A 282 9.82 11.50 -34.70
CA ARG A 282 9.48 10.79 -35.94
C ARG A 282 8.32 9.83 -35.69
N SER A 283 7.09 10.27 -36.00
CA SER A 283 5.98 9.35 -36.22
C SER A 283 5.03 9.91 -37.27
N THR A 284 5.35 9.63 -38.53
CA THR A 284 4.38 9.57 -39.61
C THR A 284 4.83 8.47 -40.57
N GLU A 285 4.22 7.29 -40.47
CA GLU A 285 3.80 6.47 -41.62
C GLU A 285 3.09 5.20 -41.14
N LYS A 286 1.96 4.91 -41.78
CA LYS A 286 1.11 3.73 -41.53
C LYS A 286 1.68 2.54 -42.31
N SER A 287 1.65 1.35 -41.72
CA SER A 287 1.68 0.09 -42.49
C SER A 287 0.76 -0.96 -41.89
N ASN A 288 0.00 -1.62 -42.76
CA ASN A 288 -0.97 -2.68 -42.49
C ASN A 288 -0.32 -3.92 -41.84
N THR A 289 -0.67 -4.23 -40.59
CA THR A 289 -0.47 -5.53 -39.95
C THR A 289 -1.75 -5.96 -39.22
N ASN A 290 -2.82 -6.11 -39.99
CA ASN A 290 -4.16 -6.42 -39.47
C ASN A 290 -4.55 -7.88 -39.75
N SER A 291 -4.04 -8.83 -38.95
CA SER A 291 -4.74 -10.09 -38.64
C SER A 291 -4.19 -10.78 -37.38
N TYR A 292 -2.86 -10.79 -37.20
CA TYR A 292 -2.20 -11.46 -36.06
C TYR A 292 -2.30 -10.69 -34.73
N VAL A 293 -2.28 -9.36 -34.78
CA VAL A 293 -2.44 -8.52 -33.58
C VAL A 293 -3.88 -8.59 -33.03
N ALA A 294 -4.86 -8.81 -33.91
CA ALA A 294 -6.27 -8.86 -33.56
C ALA A 294 -6.69 -10.19 -32.87
N SER A 295 -5.98 -11.30 -33.12
CA SER A 295 -6.25 -12.59 -32.46
C SER A 295 -5.74 -12.65 -31.02
N ILE A 296 -4.75 -11.83 -30.66
CA ILE A 296 -4.16 -11.77 -29.31
C ILE A 296 -5.01 -10.93 -28.35
N PHE A 297 -5.79 -9.96 -28.85
CA PHE A 297 -6.56 -9.02 -28.02
C PHE A 297 -8.05 -9.01 -28.36
N ARG A 298 -8.78 -10.04 -27.91
CA ARG A 298 -10.20 -9.86 -27.59
C ARG A 298 -10.32 -9.38 -26.15
N THR A 299 -10.41 -8.07 -25.94
CA THR A 299 -10.73 -7.51 -24.63
C THR A 299 -11.96 -6.61 -24.75
N ASN A 300 -13.04 -7.01 -24.10
CA ASN A 300 -14.18 -6.14 -23.84
C ASN A 300 -13.69 -4.95 -22.99
N SER A 301 -13.81 -3.76 -23.54
CA SER A 301 -13.55 -2.50 -22.85
C SER A 301 -14.73 -2.17 -21.94
N SER A 302 -14.57 -2.49 -20.67
CA SER A 302 -15.42 -1.97 -19.60
C SER A 302 -14.51 -1.81 -18.39
N GLY A 303 -14.34 -0.57 -17.93
CA GLY A 303 -13.58 -0.26 -16.73
C GLY A 303 -14.15 -1.03 -15.55
N TYR A 304 -13.37 -1.96 -15.01
CA TYR A 304 -13.75 -2.80 -13.88
C TYR A 304 -12.67 -2.76 -12.80
N PRO A 305 -13.09 -2.80 -11.52
CA PRO A 305 -12.27 -2.43 -10.37
C PRO A 305 -11.07 -3.36 -10.16
N VAL A 306 -10.02 -2.77 -9.61
CA VAL A 306 -8.79 -3.43 -9.16
C VAL A 306 -9.09 -4.10 -7.82
N ASN A 307 -8.81 -5.41 -7.69
CA ASN A 307 -9.11 -6.21 -6.49
C ASN A 307 -7.84 -6.39 -5.63
N PHE A 308 -7.69 -5.61 -4.54
CA PHE A 308 -6.65 -5.80 -3.51
C PHE A 308 -7.11 -5.22 -2.18
N ASP A 309 -7.02 -5.94 -1.06
CA ASP A 309 -7.35 -5.43 0.29
C ASP A 309 -6.68 -4.09 0.60
N ARG A 310 -7.39 -2.95 0.47
CA ARG A 310 -6.77 -1.64 0.71
C ARG A 310 -6.91 -1.25 2.17
N ILE A 311 -5.82 -0.71 2.72
CA ILE A 311 -5.66 -0.51 4.16
C ILE A 311 -5.83 0.95 4.58
N ILE A 312 -5.82 1.18 5.89
CA ILE A 312 -5.67 2.50 6.51
C ILE A 312 -4.18 2.77 6.72
N VAL A 313 -3.71 3.96 6.35
CA VAL A 313 -2.38 4.46 6.72
C VAL A 313 -2.51 5.74 7.53
N GLU A 314 -1.84 5.80 8.67
CA GLU A 314 -1.78 6.96 9.54
C GLU A 314 -0.33 7.44 9.67
N ARG A 315 -0.11 8.74 9.43
CA ARG A 315 1.18 9.39 9.57
C ARG A 315 1.03 10.78 10.15
N HIS A 316 1.96 11.17 11.04
CA HIS A 316 1.98 12.51 11.57
C HIS A 316 2.35 13.55 10.49
N ILE A 317 1.71 14.72 10.55
CA ILE A 317 2.00 15.86 9.67
C ILE A 317 2.42 17.08 10.50
N THR A 318 3.41 17.82 10.00
CA THR A 318 3.86 19.09 10.57
C THR A 318 4.10 20.12 9.47
N LEU A 319 4.08 21.41 9.81
CA LEU A 319 4.55 22.47 8.89
C LEU A 319 6.09 22.53 8.86
N ASP A 320 6.74 22.15 9.95
CA ASP A 320 8.20 22.17 10.12
C ASP A 320 8.62 21.10 11.13
N THR A 321 9.64 20.31 10.81
CA THR A 321 10.13 19.20 11.65
C THR A 321 11.09 19.67 12.76
N SER A 322 11.59 20.90 12.68
CA SER A 322 12.45 21.53 13.69
C SER A 322 11.68 22.19 14.82
N TRP A 323 10.35 22.31 14.68
CA TRP A 323 9.51 22.97 15.66
C TRP A 323 9.49 22.29 17.02
N LYS A 324 9.17 23.09 18.03
CA LYS A 324 9.05 22.63 19.41
C LYS A 324 7.89 21.65 19.53
N GLY A 325 8.19 20.42 19.93
CA GLY A 325 7.24 19.36 20.24
C GLY A 325 7.87 17.99 19.98
N THR A 326 7.42 16.94 20.65
CA THR A 326 8.06 15.61 20.55
C THR A 326 7.82 14.93 19.21
N ASP A 327 6.68 15.22 18.57
CA ASP A 327 6.21 14.44 17.42
C ASP A 327 6.67 15.05 16.09
N HIS A 328 7.09 16.33 16.08
CA HIS A 328 7.53 17.04 14.88
C HIS A 328 8.67 16.32 14.15
N LYS A 329 9.63 15.75 14.89
CA LYS A 329 10.79 15.06 14.31
C LYS A 329 10.42 13.81 13.49
N SER A 330 9.37 13.10 13.89
CA SER A 330 8.86 11.91 13.17
C SER A 330 7.73 12.25 12.18
N SER A 331 7.29 13.50 12.14
CA SER A 331 6.22 13.96 11.26
C SER A 331 6.74 14.20 9.84
N LEU A 332 5.84 14.12 8.86
CA LEU A 332 6.12 14.53 7.48
C LEU A 332 5.75 16.01 7.30
N THR A 333 6.59 16.75 6.55
CA THR A 333 6.21 18.07 6.03
C THR A 333 5.08 17.95 5.00
N PRO A 334 4.38 19.05 4.61
CA PRO A 334 3.31 18.96 3.61
C PRO A 334 3.79 18.40 2.26
N VAL A 335 5.04 18.71 1.88
CA VAL A 335 5.68 18.19 0.65
C VAL A 335 5.90 16.68 0.75
N GLU A 336 6.46 16.20 1.87
CA GLU A 336 6.70 14.77 2.08
C GLU A 336 5.40 13.98 2.22
N PHE A 337 4.40 14.54 2.90
CA PHE A 337 3.08 13.92 3.03
C PHE A 337 2.39 13.82 1.66
N SER A 338 2.41 14.89 0.86
CA SER A 338 1.88 14.86 -0.52
C SER A 338 2.61 13.84 -1.39
N LYS A 339 3.93 13.74 -1.25
CA LYS A 339 4.74 12.72 -1.93
C LYS A 339 4.30 11.31 -1.53
N MET A 340 4.12 11.05 -0.23
CA MET A 340 3.63 9.75 0.25
C MET A 340 2.27 9.40 -0.35
N VAL A 341 1.31 10.35 -0.34
CA VAL A 341 -0.02 10.13 -0.93
C VAL A 341 0.10 9.82 -2.42
N GLN A 342 0.93 10.55 -3.16
CA GLN A 342 1.18 10.28 -4.58
C GLN A 342 1.78 8.89 -4.80
N GLU A 343 2.83 8.52 -4.05
CA GLU A 343 3.47 7.21 -4.12
C GLU A 343 2.48 6.08 -3.82
N ILE A 344 1.59 6.26 -2.84
CA ILE A 344 0.48 5.33 -2.57
C ILE A 344 -0.44 5.21 -3.79
N ARG A 345 -0.86 6.32 -4.41
CA ARG A 345 -1.74 6.28 -5.60
C ARG A 345 -1.08 5.65 -6.82
N GLU A 346 0.23 5.83 -6.99
CA GLU A 346 1.01 5.20 -8.05
C GLU A 346 1.16 3.70 -7.80
N LEU A 347 1.47 3.30 -6.56
CA LEU A 347 1.50 1.90 -6.14
C LEU A 347 0.16 1.20 -6.42
N GLU A 348 -0.95 1.83 -6.06
CA GLU A 348 -2.30 1.27 -6.29
C GLU A 348 -2.58 0.99 -7.78
N LYS A 349 -2.01 1.80 -8.69
CA LYS A 349 -2.09 1.55 -10.13
C LYS A 349 -1.12 0.44 -10.56
N ALA A 350 0.08 0.41 -9.98
CA ALA A 350 1.15 -0.53 -10.32
C ALA A 350 0.87 -1.97 -9.87
N LEU A 351 0.12 -2.17 -8.77
CA LEU A 351 -0.23 -3.50 -8.26
C LEU A 351 -1.00 -4.36 -9.28
N GLY A 352 -1.82 -3.75 -10.15
CA GLY A 352 -2.39 -4.41 -11.32
C GLY A 352 -3.37 -5.56 -11.02
N LYS A 353 -3.17 -6.71 -11.64
CA LYS A 353 -3.98 -7.93 -11.42
C LYS A 353 -3.03 -9.14 -11.36
N PRO A 354 -3.37 -10.22 -10.66
CA PRO A 354 -2.57 -11.44 -10.61
C PRO A 354 -2.67 -12.26 -11.91
N GLU A 355 -2.54 -11.61 -13.08
CA GLU A 355 -2.60 -12.23 -14.41
C GLU A 355 -1.28 -11.98 -15.14
N LYS A 356 -0.54 -13.04 -15.49
CA LYS A 356 0.66 -12.93 -16.34
C LYS A 356 0.25 -12.95 -17.82
N LYS A 357 0.31 -11.79 -18.45
CA LYS A 357 0.16 -11.62 -19.90
C LYS A 357 1.14 -10.59 -20.42
N ARG A 358 1.41 -10.65 -21.72
CA ARG A 358 2.17 -9.61 -22.41
C ARG A 358 1.40 -8.30 -22.34
N GLN A 359 2.07 -7.23 -21.94
CA GLN A 359 1.50 -5.90 -21.90
C GLN A 359 1.54 -5.25 -23.29
N PRO A 360 0.62 -4.31 -23.59
CA PRO A 360 0.67 -3.56 -24.84
C PRO A 360 2.02 -2.88 -25.10
N SER A 361 2.66 -2.36 -24.05
CA SER A 361 3.99 -1.74 -24.13
C SER A 361 5.12 -2.70 -24.50
N GLU A 362 4.91 -4.00 -24.37
CA GLU A 362 5.88 -5.04 -24.75
C GLU A 362 5.71 -5.48 -26.20
N LEU A 363 4.67 -5.05 -26.92
CA LEU A 363 4.34 -5.59 -28.25
C LEU A 363 5.44 -5.30 -29.27
N ASP A 364 5.94 -4.07 -29.36
CA ASP A 364 7.00 -3.73 -30.32
C ASP A 364 8.31 -4.46 -30.01
N CYS A 365 8.64 -4.57 -28.72
CA CYS A 365 9.80 -5.35 -28.27
C CYS A 365 9.64 -6.83 -28.63
N PHE A 366 8.45 -7.40 -28.42
CA PHE A 366 8.16 -8.77 -28.83
C PHE A 366 8.18 -8.93 -30.35
N MET A 367 7.67 -7.98 -31.12
CA MET A 367 7.73 -8.03 -32.58
C MET A 367 9.19 -8.05 -33.06
N LYS A 368 10.04 -7.24 -32.44
CA LYS A 368 11.48 -7.16 -32.76
C LYS A 368 12.29 -8.36 -32.28
N LEU A 369 12.04 -8.89 -31.08
CA LEU A 369 12.94 -9.84 -30.40
C LEU A 369 12.30 -11.20 -30.08
N GLY A 370 10.98 -11.31 -30.19
CA GLY A 370 10.24 -12.55 -29.93
C GLY A 370 10.65 -13.63 -30.92
N LYS A 371 10.90 -14.84 -30.42
CA LYS A 371 11.30 -15.97 -31.25
C LYS A 371 10.11 -16.77 -31.73
N THR A 372 10.24 -17.33 -32.92
CA THR A 372 9.27 -18.21 -33.58
C THR A 372 9.98 -19.45 -34.12
N LEU A 373 9.18 -20.42 -34.55
CA LEU A 373 9.67 -21.62 -35.19
C LEU A 373 10.04 -21.32 -36.65
N VAL A 374 11.24 -21.72 -37.05
CA VAL A 374 11.73 -21.63 -38.42
C VAL A 374 12.24 -23.00 -38.85
N ALA A 375 12.21 -23.27 -40.15
CA ALA A 375 12.75 -24.49 -40.70
C ALA A 375 14.27 -24.56 -40.49
N GLY A 376 14.77 -25.65 -39.92
CA GLY A 376 16.19 -25.87 -39.69
C GLY A 376 16.97 -26.33 -40.92
N LYS A 377 16.23 -26.75 -41.95
CA LYS A 377 16.64 -27.23 -43.28
C LYS A 377 15.41 -27.13 -44.21
N TYR A 378 15.54 -27.41 -45.50
CA TYR A 378 14.37 -27.54 -46.39
C TYR A 378 13.41 -28.64 -45.93
N LEU A 379 12.11 -28.33 -45.87
CA LEU A 379 11.03 -29.22 -45.42
C LEU A 379 10.02 -29.41 -46.55
N LYS A 380 9.79 -30.67 -46.93
CA LYS A 380 8.83 -31.03 -47.97
C LYS A 380 7.43 -31.23 -47.39
N GLN A 381 6.41 -30.76 -48.09
CA GLN A 381 5.01 -30.93 -47.71
C GLN A 381 4.63 -32.40 -47.47
N GLY A 382 3.70 -32.62 -46.55
CA GLY A 382 3.19 -33.96 -46.22
C GLY A 382 4.14 -34.83 -45.39
N ILE A 383 5.36 -34.38 -45.08
CA ILE A 383 6.28 -35.08 -44.18
C ILE A 383 6.04 -34.65 -42.73
N PRO A 384 5.89 -35.59 -41.77
CA PRO A 384 5.73 -35.25 -40.35
C PRO A 384 6.97 -34.57 -39.76
N LEU A 385 6.77 -33.38 -39.17
CA LEU A 385 7.83 -32.56 -38.58
C LEU A 385 8.49 -33.24 -37.39
N GLN A 386 9.83 -33.34 -37.42
CA GLN A 386 10.64 -33.81 -36.29
C GLN A 386 11.29 -32.63 -35.56
N LYS A 387 11.81 -32.89 -34.35
CA LYS A 387 12.41 -31.83 -33.53
C LYS A 387 13.68 -31.25 -34.17
N GLU A 388 14.45 -32.09 -34.84
CA GLU A 388 15.71 -31.74 -35.51
C GLU A 388 15.47 -30.90 -36.78
N ASP A 389 14.24 -30.91 -37.29
CA ASP A 389 13.83 -30.18 -38.49
C ASP A 389 13.57 -28.69 -38.19
N ILE A 390 13.49 -28.29 -36.92
CA ILE A 390 13.02 -26.97 -36.49
C ILE A 390 14.10 -26.25 -35.69
N LYS A 391 14.34 -24.97 -36.02
CA LYS A 391 15.13 -24.04 -35.21
C LYS A 391 14.20 -23.00 -34.57
N ILE A 392 14.65 -22.38 -33.48
CA ILE A 392 13.94 -21.29 -32.81
C ILE A 392 14.75 -20.01 -33.00
N LYS A 393 14.23 -19.08 -33.82
CA LYS A 393 14.93 -17.83 -34.19
C LYS A 393 14.00 -16.63 -34.06
N VAL A 394 14.59 -15.43 -34.02
CA VAL A 394 13.84 -14.22 -34.36
C VAL A 394 13.68 -14.23 -35.88
N ALA A 395 12.45 -14.10 -36.37
CA ALA A 395 12.13 -14.18 -37.78
C ALA A 395 11.11 -13.11 -38.20
N ASP A 396 11.15 -12.76 -39.47
CA ASP A 396 10.23 -11.85 -40.14
C ASP A 396 9.86 -12.44 -41.52
N PRO A 397 8.59 -12.82 -41.78
CA PRO A 397 7.43 -12.70 -40.88
C PRO A 397 7.55 -13.61 -39.65
N LYS A 398 6.85 -13.27 -38.56
CA LYS A 398 6.73 -14.17 -37.41
C LYS A 398 5.87 -15.39 -37.75
N GLY A 399 6.45 -16.57 -37.61
CA GLY A 399 5.73 -17.85 -37.69
C GLY A 399 5.11 -18.27 -36.36
N CYS A 400 4.85 -19.56 -36.22
CA CYS A 400 4.36 -20.21 -35.01
C CYS A 400 5.19 -19.79 -33.78
N PRO A 401 4.54 -19.47 -32.65
CA PRO A 401 5.23 -19.13 -31.41
C PRO A 401 6.19 -20.24 -30.97
N ALA A 402 7.33 -19.88 -30.38
CA ALA A 402 8.35 -20.85 -29.96
C ALA A 402 7.79 -21.92 -28.99
N GLU A 403 6.87 -21.54 -28.12
CA GLU A 403 6.18 -22.41 -27.16
C GLU A 403 5.31 -23.49 -27.84
N SER A 404 4.93 -23.31 -29.10
CA SER A 404 4.12 -24.27 -29.85
C SER A 404 4.92 -25.46 -30.39
N LEU A 405 6.25 -25.51 -30.20
CA LEU A 405 7.13 -26.55 -30.76
C LEU A 405 6.56 -27.96 -30.58
N ASN A 406 6.26 -28.37 -29.34
CA ASN A 406 5.77 -29.72 -29.05
C ASN A 406 4.40 -30.00 -29.70
N SER A 407 3.56 -28.98 -29.88
CA SER A 407 2.24 -29.12 -30.49
C SER A 407 2.29 -29.27 -32.02
N ILE A 408 3.41 -28.92 -32.64
CA ILE A 408 3.60 -29.04 -34.10
C ILE A 408 4.42 -30.27 -34.49
N LEU A 409 5.12 -30.92 -33.56
CA LEU A 409 5.84 -32.17 -33.85
C LEU A 409 4.85 -33.25 -34.30
N GLY A 410 5.20 -33.98 -35.35
CA GLY A 410 4.35 -35.01 -35.96
C GLY A 410 3.24 -34.47 -36.87
N LYS A 411 2.96 -33.16 -36.85
CA LYS A 411 2.10 -32.51 -37.86
C LYS A 411 2.82 -32.39 -39.19
N VAL A 412 2.07 -32.14 -40.26
CA VAL A 412 2.62 -32.00 -41.61
C VAL A 412 2.44 -30.57 -42.13
N LEU A 413 3.33 -30.16 -43.03
CA LEU A 413 3.17 -28.91 -43.76
C LEU A 413 2.29 -29.11 -45.00
N ILE A 414 1.42 -28.16 -45.29
CA ILE A 414 0.57 -28.17 -46.51
C ILE A 414 1.27 -27.62 -47.76
N ARG A 415 2.49 -27.09 -47.59
CA ARG A 415 3.40 -26.66 -48.66
C ARG A 415 4.85 -26.88 -48.26
N ASP A 416 5.74 -26.86 -49.24
CA ASP A 416 7.18 -26.86 -48.99
C ASP A 416 7.61 -25.55 -48.28
N VAL A 417 8.63 -25.65 -47.42
CA VAL A 417 9.20 -24.53 -46.65
C VAL A 417 10.73 -24.60 -46.75
N GLU A 418 11.36 -23.49 -47.13
CA GLU A 418 12.80 -23.41 -47.33
C GLU A 418 13.57 -23.36 -46.00
N GLU A 419 14.87 -23.69 -46.02
CA GLU A 419 15.71 -23.52 -44.82
C GLU A 419 15.67 -22.07 -44.32
N ASP A 420 15.58 -21.91 -42.99
CA ASP A 420 15.47 -20.65 -42.27
C ASP A 420 14.16 -19.85 -42.50
N GLU A 421 13.23 -20.35 -43.32
CA GLU A 421 11.91 -19.76 -43.48
C GLU A 421 11.03 -20.00 -42.23
N SER A 422 10.18 -19.03 -41.91
CA SER A 422 9.20 -19.15 -40.82
C SER A 422 8.18 -20.24 -41.08
N ILE A 423 7.96 -21.10 -40.09
CA ILE A 423 6.86 -22.07 -40.10
C ILE A 423 5.60 -21.32 -39.66
N MET A 424 4.67 -21.07 -40.57
CA MET A 424 3.46 -20.30 -40.28
C MET A 424 2.33 -21.19 -39.74
N GLU A 425 1.48 -20.65 -38.84
CA GLU A 425 0.39 -21.41 -38.21
C GLU A 425 -0.61 -21.97 -39.22
N ASP A 426 -0.89 -21.22 -40.29
CA ASP A 426 -1.78 -21.61 -41.38
C ASP A 426 -1.19 -22.68 -42.31
N ASN A 427 0.12 -22.98 -42.19
CA ASN A 427 0.81 -23.97 -43.00
C ASN A 427 0.92 -25.34 -42.33
N VAL A 428 0.50 -25.50 -41.07
CA VAL A 428 0.65 -26.73 -40.27
C VAL A 428 -0.70 -27.40 -40.04
N VAL A 429 -0.85 -28.67 -40.44
CA VAL A 429 -2.08 -29.47 -40.26
C VAL A 429 -1.86 -30.75 -39.46
#